data_AF-U1WPE6-F1
#
_entry.id   AF-U1WPE6-F1
#
_cell.length_a   1.000
_cell.length_b   1.000
_cell.length_c   1.000
_cell.angle_alpha   90.00
_cell.angle_beta   90.00
_cell.angle_gamma   90.00
#
_symmetry.space_group_name_H-M   'P 1'
#
loop_
_entity.id
_entity.type
_entity.pdbx_description
1 polymer ?
#
loop_
_entity_poly.entity_id
_entity_poly.type
_entity_poly.pdbx_seq_one_letter_code
_entity_poly.pdbx_strand_id
1 'polypeptide(L)'
;MNKKFLGRICCLIILVFLMSGCTSTKEEKVITNVAPEQTVQQPVEAAPQVPAEKPAKKEAPASDINIKEKKKEASSPVPAKKEPEPKKAEKEKPAPSAKEARTANASTKPAPKQETGIYKGYKGPVQGEIKYKEGTPAAQNSSTHKASGDIGSPYHVQLFVTKDYGHKKMFGKRVGLVKDEVGMEVLFRNLDIQTAYGGGFVNAINNLESHYTFFTGSERKKLDWFYWVNGILAPIGIAEYRPHPGDVIWWDYHDWSTTMFIPGVIGSYPQPFKNGFGGKNPGTAIMYADGYEQSAQQLKKSLQTKGVKKIDVVPYEPGALQNPRKYYILIGAWEQLQKNSSTLEKMNTKNKLIGVYVKFADGKLHALDFNGKVITSYQQAGAIYTNAGGMGSIYPFWLITGTDRQGVQRALDTLLHRPDSITQHFGAVITESGIENVPYVN
;
A
#
# COMPACT_ATOMS: atom_id res chain seq x y z
N MET A 1 -58.38 2.05 -15.86
CA MET A 1 -58.97 3.39 -15.98
C MET A 1 -57.85 4.43 -15.96
N ASN A 2 -57.76 5.21 -17.03
CA ASN A 2 -57.09 6.51 -17.24
C ASN A 2 -55.60 6.78 -16.94
N LYS A 3 -54.88 6.91 -18.06
CA LYS A 3 -53.82 7.90 -18.35
C LYS A 3 -54.29 9.33 -18.04
N LYS A 4 -53.39 10.17 -17.48
CA LYS A 4 -53.12 11.59 -17.80
C LYS A 4 -52.67 12.37 -16.55
N PHE A 5 -51.40 12.78 -16.51
CA PHE A 5 -50.94 14.09 -16.02
C PHE A 5 -49.56 14.32 -16.66
N LEU A 6 -49.45 15.10 -17.75
CA LEU A 6 -49.25 16.57 -17.76
C LEU A 6 -47.92 16.93 -17.07
N GLY A 7 -46.90 17.54 -17.68
CA GLY A 7 -46.70 18.10 -19.00
C GLY A 7 -45.52 19.09 -18.95
N ARG A 8 -44.77 19.17 -20.06
CA ARG A 8 -44.02 20.34 -20.58
C ARG A 8 -42.81 20.89 -19.78
N ILE A 9 -41.63 20.84 -20.41
CA ILE A 9 -40.93 22.02 -20.93
C ILE A 9 -40.13 21.56 -22.17
N CYS A 10 -40.44 22.17 -23.31
CA CYS A 10 -39.71 22.10 -24.57
C CYS A 10 -39.60 23.55 -25.05
N CYS A 11 -38.41 23.99 -25.44
CA CYS A 11 -38.14 24.95 -26.53
C CYS A 11 -36.61 25.14 -26.63
N LEU A 12 -36.01 24.62 -27.70
CA LEU A 12 -35.43 25.38 -28.83
C LEU A 12 -34.11 26.08 -28.44
N ILE A 13 -33.00 25.85 -29.14
CA ILE A 13 -32.74 26.39 -30.48
C ILE A 13 -31.79 25.46 -31.27
N ILE A 14 -32.11 25.23 -32.55
CA ILE A 14 -31.28 24.64 -33.61
C ILE A 14 -31.22 25.65 -34.77
N LEU A 15 -30.15 25.56 -35.58
CA LEU A 15 -29.87 26.10 -36.93
C LEU A 15 -29.17 27.49 -36.95
N VAL A 16 -28.11 27.75 -37.73
CA VAL A 16 -27.91 27.46 -39.18
C VAL A 16 -26.41 27.30 -39.57
N PHE A 17 -26.21 26.50 -40.64
CA PHE A 17 -25.08 26.27 -41.56
C PHE A 17 -24.26 27.48 -42.06
N LEU A 18 -23.00 27.25 -42.50
CA LEU A 18 -22.57 27.43 -43.92
C LEU A 18 -21.12 26.96 -44.21
N MET A 19 -20.94 26.60 -45.48
CA MET A 19 -19.81 25.99 -46.18
C MET A 19 -18.63 26.94 -46.46
N SER A 20 -17.42 26.37 -46.59
CA SER A 20 -16.29 26.76 -47.46
C SER A 20 -15.22 25.66 -47.28
N GLY A 21 -14.48 25.12 -48.24
CA GLY A 21 -14.08 25.54 -49.57
C GLY A 21 -12.65 24.98 -49.77
N CYS A 22 -12.35 24.46 -50.97
CA CYS A 22 -11.16 23.70 -51.35
C CYS A 22 -9.79 24.42 -51.21
N THR A 23 -8.74 23.64 -51.55
CA THR A 23 -7.32 23.96 -51.89
C THR A 23 -6.30 23.70 -50.76
N SER A 24 -5.09 23.19 -50.97
CA SER A 24 -4.36 22.60 -52.11
C SER A 24 -3.11 21.91 -51.54
N THR A 25 -2.64 20.88 -52.25
CA THR A 25 -1.32 20.22 -52.32
C THR A 25 -0.12 20.79 -51.54
N LYS A 26 0.70 19.88 -50.99
CA LYS A 26 2.15 19.79 -51.28
C LYS A 26 2.75 18.49 -50.71
N GLU A 27 3.16 17.60 -51.61
CA GLU A 27 4.26 16.66 -51.39
C GLU A 27 5.58 17.43 -51.55
N GLU A 28 6.60 17.10 -50.75
CA GLU A 28 7.94 16.83 -51.29
C GLU A 28 8.81 16.07 -50.28
N LYS A 29 9.29 14.91 -50.73
CA LYS A 29 10.44 14.18 -50.18
C LYS A 29 11.71 14.89 -50.63
N VAL A 30 12.70 15.04 -49.74
CA VAL A 30 14.11 14.98 -50.15
C VAL A 30 14.89 14.15 -49.14
N ILE A 31 15.47 13.08 -49.66
CA ILE A 31 16.53 12.26 -49.08
C ILE A 31 17.84 12.86 -49.60
N THR A 32 18.84 13.05 -48.73
CA THR A 32 20.26 12.87 -49.12
C THR A 32 21.13 12.64 -47.89
N ASN A 33 21.86 11.52 -47.92
CA ASN A 33 22.99 11.17 -47.07
C ASN A 33 24.24 12.00 -47.44
N VAL A 34 25.29 11.82 -46.62
CA VAL A 34 26.74 11.88 -46.92
C VAL A 34 27.52 13.01 -46.19
N ALA A 35 28.24 12.60 -45.13
CA ALA A 35 29.49 13.19 -44.60
C ALA A 35 30.70 12.72 -45.49
N PRO A 36 32.00 13.08 -45.27
CA PRO A 36 32.64 13.84 -44.20
C PRO A 36 33.77 14.82 -44.66
N GLU A 37 34.37 15.58 -43.74
CA GLU A 37 35.82 15.94 -43.64
C GLU A 37 36.01 16.91 -42.45
N GLN A 38 36.62 16.48 -41.34
CA GLN A 38 38.04 16.68 -40.96
C GLN A 38 38.57 18.12 -41.04
N THR A 39 38.79 18.78 -39.90
CA THR A 39 40.08 19.44 -39.60
C THR A 39 40.30 19.54 -38.08
N VAL A 40 41.56 19.32 -37.70
CA VAL A 40 42.19 19.25 -36.38
C VAL A 40 42.41 20.64 -35.78
N GLN A 41 42.33 20.79 -34.44
CA GLN A 41 43.31 21.51 -33.59
C GLN A 41 42.94 21.45 -32.08
N GLN A 42 43.88 20.91 -31.30
CA GLN A 42 44.10 21.05 -29.84
C GLN A 42 45.39 21.90 -29.65
N PRO A 43 45.87 22.24 -28.44
CA PRO A 43 45.29 22.23 -27.07
C PRO A 43 45.52 23.58 -26.33
N VAL A 44 44.98 23.81 -25.11
CA VAL A 44 45.69 24.44 -23.95
C VAL A 44 44.93 24.15 -22.63
N GLU A 45 45.71 23.86 -21.59
CA GLU A 45 45.46 23.55 -20.18
C GLU A 45 45.42 24.80 -19.27
N ALA A 46 44.65 24.79 -18.17
CA ALA A 46 45.03 25.31 -16.82
C ALA A 46 43.83 25.58 -15.89
N ALA A 47 43.96 25.16 -14.63
CA ALA A 47 43.09 25.45 -13.48
C ALA A 47 43.27 26.89 -12.93
N PRO A 48 42.46 27.33 -11.94
CA PRO A 48 43.04 27.49 -10.60
C PRO A 48 42.09 27.24 -9.40
N GLN A 49 42.74 27.01 -8.25
CA GLN A 49 42.22 26.94 -6.87
C GLN A 49 42.10 28.35 -6.24
N VAL A 50 41.20 28.54 -5.26
CA VAL A 50 41.25 29.65 -4.26
C VAL A 50 40.72 29.15 -2.89
N PRO A 51 41.27 29.62 -1.74
CA PRO A 51 41.18 28.98 -0.42
C PRO A 51 40.24 29.67 0.59
N ALA A 52 40.22 29.12 1.81
CA ALA A 52 39.44 29.53 2.98
C ALA A 52 40.15 30.56 3.89
N GLU A 53 39.38 31.44 4.58
CA GLU A 53 39.61 31.80 6.01
C GLU A 53 38.45 32.63 6.62
N LYS A 54 38.21 32.43 7.93
CA LYS A 54 37.41 33.21 8.91
C LYS A 54 38.37 34.18 9.67
N PRO A 55 37.97 35.22 10.48
CA PRO A 55 36.96 35.15 11.55
C PRO A 55 36.26 36.47 12.05
N ALA A 56 35.37 36.28 13.06
CA ALA A 56 35.03 37.11 14.24
C ALA A 56 34.02 38.31 14.23
N LYS A 57 32.95 38.10 15.02
CA LYS A 57 32.10 38.96 15.91
C LYS A 57 32.14 40.51 15.82
N LYS A 58 30.93 41.12 15.85
CA LYS A 58 30.52 42.21 16.79
C LYS A 58 29.00 42.50 16.75
N GLU A 59 28.57 43.25 17.75
CA GLU A 59 27.24 43.36 18.39
C GLU A 59 26.12 44.11 17.64
N ALA A 60 24.91 44.01 18.22
CA ALA A 60 23.64 44.66 17.86
C ALA A 60 23.68 46.21 17.82
N PRO A 61 22.60 46.85 17.35
CA PRO A 61 21.67 47.40 18.34
C PRO A 61 20.17 47.24 17.99
N ALA A 62 19.37 47.47 19.03
CA ALA A 62 17.92 47.52 19.06
C ALA A 62 17.33 48.73 18.31
N SER A 63 16.07 48.61 17.89
CA SER A 63 15.11 49.71 17.94
C SER A 63 13.68 49.21 18.09
N ASP A 64 13.00 49.81 19.06
CA ASP A 64 11.61 49.68 19.44
C ASP A 64 10.65 50.15 18.35
N ILE A 65 9.52 49.46 18.16
CA ILE A 65 8.22 50.12 17.99
C ILE A 65 7.14 49.31 18.73
N ASN A 66 6.47 50.02 19.63
CA ASN A 66 5.40 49.60 20.51
C ASN A 66 4.09 50.21 19.99
N ILE A 67 3.03 49.44 19.71
CA ILE A 67 1.64 49.93 19.79
C ILE A 67 0.75 48.87 20.43
N LYS A 68 0.06 49.36 21.46
CA LYS A 68 -0.87 48.73 22.39
C LYS A 68 -2.24 48.37 21.78
N GLU A 69 -2.77 47.28 22.35
CA GLU A 69 -4.14 47.06 22.85
C GLU A 69 -5.36 47.25 21.93
N LYS A 70 -6.16 46.17 21.83
CA LYS A 70 -7.52 46.19 22.39
C LYS A 70 -8.04 44.77 22.68
N LYS A 71 -8.22 44.50 23.98
CA LYS A 71 -9.13 43.49 24.53
C LYS A 71 -10.56 43.78 24.08
N LYS A 72 -11.32 42.73 23.74
CA LYS A 72 -12.77 42.70 23.93
C LYS A 72 -13.15 41.34 24.48
N GLU A 73 -13.64 41.37 25.72
CA GLU A 73 -14.41 40.31 26.36
C GLU A 73 -15.68 40.03 25.56
N ALA A 74 -16.04 38.75 25.45
CA ALA A 74 -17.42 38.35 25.31
C ALA A 74 -17.62 36.99 25.98
N SER A 75 -18.55 37.00 26.92
CA SER A 75 -19.01 35.99 27.86
C SER A 75 -19.58 34.71 27.25
N SER A 76 -19.40 33.62 27.97
CA SER A 76 -20.21 32.40 27.94
C SER A 76 -21.72 32.68 28.06
N PRO A 77 -22.54 31.72 27.62
CA PRO A 77 -23.75 31.41 28.36
C PRO A 77 -23.87 29.90 28.66
N VAL A 78 -24.14 29.62 29.95
CA VAL A 78 -24.88 28.43 30.42
C VAL A 78 -26.14 28.99 31.08
N PRO A 79 -27.32 28.42 30.80
CA PRO A 79 -28.14 27.80 31.87
C PRO A 79 -28.90 26.56 31.33
N ALA A 80 -29.54 25.67 32.08
CA ALA A 80 -29.51 25.21 33.45
C ALA A 80 -30.53 24.03 33.52
N LYS A 81 -30.29 23.09 34.43
CA LYS A 81 -31.25 22.26 35.21
C LYS A 81 -32.21 21.27 34.52
N LYS A 82 -32.12 20.03 35.05
CA LYS A 82 -33.11 18.95 35.09
C LYS A 82 -34.34 19.34 35.91
N GLU A 83 -35.49 18.77 35.56
CA GLU A 83 -36.45 18.17 36.52
C GLU A 83 -37.22 16.99 35.87
N PRO A 84 -37.72 16.01 36.65
CA PRO A 84 -38.21 14.71 36.17
C PRO A 84 -39.74 14.54 36.30
N GLU A 85 -40.37 13.71 35.46
CA GLU A 85 -41.75 13.21 35.66
C GLU A 85 -41.97 11.88 34.87
N PRO A 86 -42.98 11.04 35.16
CA PRO A 86 -43.08 10.16 36.32
C PRO A 86 -43.34 8.68 35.92
N LYS A 87 -43.32 7.81 36.95
CA LYS A 87 -43.70 6.38 36.90
C LYS A 87 -45.16 6.18 36.44
N LYS A 88 -45.38 5.16 35.61
CA LYS A 88 -46.62 4.35 35.63
C LYS A 88 -46.27 2.85 35.64
N ALA A 89 -46.35 2.25 36.82
CA ALA A 89 -46.94 0.92 37.00
C ALA A 89 -48.47 1.16 37.06
N GLU A 90 -49.39 0.23 36.76
CA GLU A 90 -49.45 -1.18 37.14
C GLU A 90 -50.72 -1.82 36.51
N LYS A 91 -50.74 -3.17 36.50
CA LYS A 91 -51.88 -4.12 36.43
C LYS A 91 -52.40 -4.54 35.04
N GLU A 92 -52.65 -5.82 34.74
CA GLU A 92 -52.64 -7.04 35.55
C GLU A 92 -52.58 -8.29 34.63
N LYS A 93 -52.15 -9.42 35.21
CA LYS A 93 -51.98 -10.76 34.60
C LYS A 93 -53.33 -11.40 34.18
N PRO A 94 -53.30 -12.54 33.46
CA PRO A 94 -53.31 -13.81 34.20
C PRO A 94 -52.28 -14.84 33.68
N ALA A 95 -51.91 -15.76 34.58
CA ALA A 95 -51.19 -17.02 34.36
C ALA A 95 -51.97 -18.11 35.16
N PRO A 96 -51.58 -19.40 35.22
CA PRO A 96 -50.72 -20.23 34.38
C PRO A 96 -51.34 -21.62 34.03
N SER A 97 -50.70 -22.44 33.19
CA SER A 97 -50.75 -23.91 33.35
C SER A 97 -49.57 -24.65 32.69
N ALA A 98 -48.97 -25.53 33.51
CA ALA A 98 -48.10 -26.70 33.29
C ALA A 98 -47.03 -26.71 32.16
N LYS A 99 -45.73 -26.73 32.48
CA LYS A 99 -44.86 -27.89 32.86
C LYS A 99 -44.65 -28.92 31.73
N GLU A 100 -43.50 -28.82 31.07
CA GLU A 100 -42.66 -29.94 30.59
C GLU A 100 -41.26 -29.37 30.32
N ALA A 101 -40.32 -29.58 31.24
CA ALA A 101 -39.31 -30.65 31.20
C ALA A 101 -38.11 -30.30 30.29
N ARG A 102 -36.97 -30.22 30.97
CA ARG A 102 -35.64 -29.84 30.48
C ARG A 102 -35.11 -30.84 29.45
N THR A 103 -34.49 -30.32 28.39
CA THR A 103 -33.20 -30.85 27.89
C THR A 103 -32.42 -29.72 27.21
N ALA A 104 -31.42 -29.23 27.93
CA ALA A 104 -30.38 -28.38 27.37
C ALA A 104 -29.46 -29.25 26.51
N ASN A 105 -29.50 -29.06 25.19
CA ASN A 105 -28.52 -29.68 24.29
C ASN A 105 -27.33 -28.72 24.15
N ALA A 106 -26.45 -28.74 25.15
CA ALA A 106 -25.13 -28.14 25.06
C ALA A 106 -24.26 -28.99 24.14
N SER A 107 -24.25 -28.66 22.84
CA SER A 107 -23.25 -29.17 21.90
C SER A 107 -21.89 -28.56 22.24
N THR A 108 -21.22 -29.14 23.23
CA THR A 108 -19.79 -28.94 23.50
C THR A 108 -18.99 -29.60 22.38
N LYS A 109 -18.62 -28.81 21.37
CA LYS A 109 -17.56 -29.20 20.44
C LYS A 109 -16.26 -29.24 21.25
N PRO A 110 -15.55 -30.38 21.37
CA PRO A 110 -14.31 -30.41 22.13
C PRO A 110 -13.29 -29.50 21.47
N ALA A 111 -12.61 -28.67 22.28
CA ALA A 111 -11.43 -27.94 21.85
C ALA A 111 -10.43 -28.93 21.21
N PRO A 112 -9.79 -28.59 20.07
CA PRO A 112 -8.82 -29.47 19.45
C PRO A 112 -7.72 -29.76 20.47
N LYS A 113 -7.39 -31.05 20.68
CA LYS A 113 -6.24 -31.48 21.49
C LYS A 113 -5.02 -30.72 20.95
N GLN A 114 -4.49 -29.78 21.71
CA GLN A 114 -3.29 -29.04 21.32
C GLN A 114 -2.15 -30.07 21.14
N GLU A 115 -1.63 -30.15 19.92
CA GLU A 115 -0.41 -30.89 19.59
C GLU A 115 0.81 -30.17 20.23
N THR A 116 0.85 -30.01 21.55
CA THR A 116 1.87 -29.21 22.24
C THR A 116 3.28 -29.77 22.07
N GLY A 117 3.41 -31.08 21.81
CA GLY A 117 4.69 -31.76 21.64
C GLY A 117 5.47 -31.40 20.36
N ILE A 118 4.83 -30.80 19.35
CA ILE A 118 5.51 -30.43 18.09
C ILE A 118 6.10 -29.01 18.11
N TYR A 119 5.74 -28.18 19.09
CA TYR A 119 6.19 -26.78 19.20
C TYR A 119 7.26 -26.63 20.30
N LYS A 120 8.53 -26.61 19.92
CA LYS A 120 9.65 -26.50 20.86
C LYS A 120 9.74 -25.09 21.43
N GLY A 121 9.72 -24.97 22.75
CA GLY A 121 9.82 -23.68 23.45
C GLY A 121 8.52 -22.88 23.50
N TYR A 122 7.41 -23.42 22.99
CA TYR A 122 6.10 -22.77 23.09
C TYR A 122 5.55 -22.88 24.52
N LYS A 123 5.24 -21.73 25.13
CA LYS A 123 4.76 -21.63 26.52
C LYS A 123 3.23 -21.47 26.64
N GLY A 124 2.50 -21.73 25.55
CA GLY A 124 1.08 -21.45 25.44
C GLY A 124 0.78 -20.12 24.73
N PRO A 125 -0.51 -19.79 24.53
CA PRO A 125 -0.92 -18.57 23.86
C PRO A 125 -0.35 -17.37 24.58
N VAL A 126 0.37 -16.51 23.86
CA VAL A 126 0.84 -15.25 24.43
C VAL A 126 -0.32 -14.28 24.37
N GLN A 127 -1.11 -14.23 25.44
CA GLN A 127 -2.07 -13.16 25.66
C GLN A 127 -1.42 -12.07 26.50
N GLY A 128 -1.40 -10.87 25.99
CA GLY A 128 -0.94 -9.73 26.75
C GLY A 128 -1.22 -8.46 26.01
N GLU A 129 -2.38 -7.84 26.25
CA GLU A 129 -2.53 -6.43 25.90
C GLU A 129 -1.47 -5.65 26.70
N ILE A 130 -0.33 -5.33 26.08
CA ILE A 130 0.51 -4.26 26.60
C ILE A 130 -0.17 -2.98 26.13
N LYS A 131 -1.20 -2.60 26.88
CA LYS A 131 -1.95 -1.37 26.61
C LYS A 131 -0.99 -0.20 26.75
N TYR A 132 -0.94 0.62 25.72
CA TYR A 132 -0.35 1.94 25.81
C TYR A 132 -0.94 2.64 27.03
N LYS A 133 -0.04 3.09 27.91
CA LYS A 133 -0.40 3.96 29.01
C LYS A 133 -0.18 5.39 28.55
N GLU A 134 -1.25 6.17 28.50
CA GLU A 134 -1.18 7.58 28.11
C GLU A 134 -0.10 8.33 28.88
N GLY A 135 0.72 9.10 28.16
CA GLY A 135 1.88 9.80 28.71
C GLY A 135 3.14 8.93 28.95
N THR A 136 3.16 7.66 28.55
CA THR A 136 4.34 6.79 28.67
C THR A 136 4.93 6.48 27.28
N PRO A 137 6.11 7.00 26.94
CA PRO A 137 6.72 6.77 25.62
C PRO A 137 6.96 5.28 25.37
N ALA A 138 6.86 4.86 24.10
CA ALA A 138 7.05 3.46 23.77
C ALA A 138 8.41 2.88 24.18
N ALA A 139 9.48 3.68 24.22
CA ALA A 139 10.79 3.23 24.68
C ALA A 139 10.77 2.69 26.13
N GLN A 140 9.98 3.29 27.01
CA GLN A 140 9.90 2.89 28.41
C GLN A 140 9.18 1.54 28.55
N ASN A 141 8.04 1.36 27.90
CA ASN A 141 7.28 0.10 27.95
C ASN A 141 8.02 -1.05 27.24
N SER A 142 8.71 -0.76 26.15
CA SER A 142 9.50 -1.76 25.42
C SER A 142 10.72 -2.21 26.23
N SER A 143 11.18 -1.45 27.22
CA SER A 143 12.24 -1.91 28.14
C SER A 143 11.75 -2.98 29.12
N THR A 144 10.47 -2.89 29.53
CA THR A 144 9.86 -3.79 30.52
C THR A 144 9.16 -4.98 29.87
N HIS A 145 8.64 -4.82 28.66
CA HIS A 145 7.87 -5.85 27.97
C HIS A 145 8.61 -6.30 26.71
N LYS A 146 9.39 -7.37 26.87
CA LYS A 146 10.20 -7.98 25.82
C LYS A 146 9.49 -9.11 25.11
N ALA A 147 9.79 -9.25 23.82
CA ALA A 147 9.45 -10.41 23.02
C ALA A 147 9.86 -11.71 23.74
N SER A 148 8.95 -12.69 23.79
CA SER A 148 9.20 -13.95 24.51
C SER A 148 10.18 -14.89 23.79
N GLY A 149 10.47 -14.63 22.52
CA GLY A 149 11.34 -15.42 21.65
C GLY A 149 10.58 -16.26 20.64
N ASP A 150 11.25 -16.54 19.52
CA ASP A 150 10.74 -17.46 18.52
C ASP A 150 10.67 -18.91 19.07
N ILE A 151 9.86 -19.75 18.41
CA ILE A 151 9.66 -21.15 18.78
C ILE A 151 10.12 -22.07 17.64
N GLY A 152 10.50 -23.29 17.98
CA GLY A 152 10.64 -24.34 16.97
C GLY A 152 9.25 -24.85 16.58
N SER A 153 8.92 -24.79 15.28
CA SER A 153 7.66 -25.32 14.74
C SER A 153 7.92 -25.95 13.37
N PRO A 154 7.14 -26.96 12.93
CA PRO A 154 7.16 -27.37 11.53
C PRO A 154 6.56 -26.31 10.59
N TYR A 155 5.68 -25.45 11.10
CA TYR A 155 5.04 -24.39 10.35
C TYR A 155 5.72 -23.05 10.62
N HIS A 156 5.80 -22.20 9.60
CA HIS A 156 6.48 -20.92 9.73
C HIS A 156 5.82 -19.86 8.87
N VAL A 157 6.00 -18.61 9.26
CA VAL A 157 5.74 -17.43 8.44
C VAL A 157 7.02 -16.63 8.26
N GLN A 158 7.06 -15.81 7.23
CA GLN A 158 8.09 -14.80 7.08
C GLN A 158 7.57 -13.50 7.71
N LEU A 159 8.26 -13.01 8.75
CA LEU A 159 7.91 -11.76 9.42
C LEU A 159 8.94 -10.69 9.06
N PHE A 160 8.48 -9.59 8.48
CA PHE A 160 9.30 -8.41 8.18
C PHE A 160 8.77 -7.19 8.94
N VAL A 161 9.69 -6.38 9.45
CA VAL A 161 9.41 -5.03 9.96
C VAL A 161 10.38 -4.08 9.32
N THR A 162 9.85 -3.09 8.63
CA THR A 162 10.61 -2.04 7.95
C THR A 162 10.10 -0.66 8.35
N LYS A 163 10.82 0.36 7.94
CA LYS A 163 10.33 1.74 7.94
C LYS A 163 10.75 2.43 6.65
N ASP A 164 10.10 3.56 6.41
CA ASP A 164 10.32 4.42 5.24
C ASP A 164 10.05 3.62 3.96
N TYR A 165 8.85 3.03 3.81
CA TYR A 165 8.42 2.30 2.62
C TYR A 165 9.37 1.16 2.20
N GLY A 166 9.83 0.38 3.19
CA GLY A 166 10.72 -0.75 2.95
C GLY A 166 12.20 -0.39 2.76
N HIS A 167 12.58 0.89 2.76
CA HIS A 167 13.99 1.31 2.59
C HIS A 167 14.88 0.94 3.77
N LYS A 168 14.32 0.86 4.99
CA LYS A 168 15.09 0.48 6.18
C LYS A 168 14.48 -0.72 6.89
N LYS A 169 15.19 -1.84 6.83
CA LYS A 169 14.86 -3.05 7.58
C LYS A 169 15.16 -2.89 9.07
N MET A 170 14.17 -3.14 9.91
CA MET A 170 14.27 -3.18 11.37
C MET A 170 14.30 -4.62 11.89
N PHE A 171 13.52 -5.52 11.26
CA PHE A 171 13.47 -6.93 11.57
C PHE A 171 13.17 -7.75 10.31
N GLY A 172 13.67 -8.99 10.25
CA GLY A 172 13.23 -9.92 9.22
C GLY A 172 13.72 -11.33 9.47
N LYS A 173 12.80 -12.22 9.83
CA LYS A 173 13.08 -13.63 10.13
C LYS A 173 11.94 -14.52 9.65
N ARG A 174 12.30 -15.77 9.34
CA ARG A 174 11.34 -16.85 9.24
C ARG A 174 11.09 -17.37 10.66
N VAL A 175 9.88 -17.20 11.16
CA VAL A 175 9.52 -17.46 12.56
C VAL A 175 8.53 -18.61 12.66
N GLY A 176 8.60 -19.38 13.74
CA GLY A 176 7.72 -20.51 13.98
C GLY A 176 6.27 -20.07 14.12
N LEU A 177 5.35 -20.88 13.60
CA LEU A 177 3.90 -20.69 13.66
C LEU A 177 3.25 -21.84 14.42
N VAL A 178 2.43 -21.55 15.41
CA VAL A 178 1.51 -22.51 16.03
C VAL A 178 0.25 -22.58 15.18
N LYS A 179 -0.22 -23.80 14.91
CA LYS A 179 -1.43 -24.00 14.14
C LYS A 179 -2.60 -23.24 14.77
N ASP A 180 -3.33 -22.53 13.91
CA ASP A 180 -4.49 -21.71 14.27
C ASP A 180 -4.19 -20.54 15.24
N GLU A 181 -2.95 -20.14 15.51
CA GLU A 181 -2.68 -18.91 16.28
C GLU A 181 -3.06 -17.65 15.48
N VAL A 182 -3.32 -16.53 16.16
CA VAL A 182 -3.52 -15.23 15.49
C VAL A 182 -2.19 -14.54 15.23
N GLY A 183 -2.15 -13.66 14.23
CA GLY A 183 -0.94 -12.92 13.87
C GLY A 183 -0.36 -12.14 15.04
N MET A 184 -1.21 -11.61 15.92
CA MET A 184 -0.76 -10.89 17.12
C MET A 184 0.09 -11.75 18.06
N GLU A 185 -0.20 -13.06 18.19
CA GLU A 185 0.63 -13.96 19.00
C GLU A 185 2.02 -14.15 18.38
N VAL A 186 2.10 -14.24 17.04
CA VAL A 186 3.38 -14.24 16.31
C VAL A 186 4.16 -12.95 16.60
N LEU A 187 3.49 -11.80 16.63
CA LEU A 187 4.13 -10.52 16.94
C LEU A 187 4.66 -10.49 18.39
N PHE A 188 3.84 -10.81 19.39
CA PHE A 188 4.27 -10.81 20.81
C PHE A 188 5.45 -11.74 21.09
N ARG A 189 5.58 -12.83 20.34
CA ARG A 189 6.73 -13.74 20.47
C ARG A 189 8.01 -13.16 19.88
N ASN A 190 7.91 -12.35 18.83
CA ASN A 190 9.06 -11.98 18.02
C ASN A 190 9.47 -10.50 18.10
N LEU A 191 8.60 -9.64 18.63
CA LEU A 191 8.76 -8.19 18.61
C LEU A 191 8.31 -7.57 19.94
N ASP A 192 8.96 -6.48 20.33
CA ASP A 192 8.55 -5.67 21.48
C ASP A 192 7.40 -4.77 21.01
N ILE A 193 6.14 -5.19 21.25
CA ILE A 193 4.95 -4.48 20.74
C ILE A 193 4.15 -3.79 21.84
N GLN A 194 3.53 -2.67 21.49
CA GLN A 194 2.53 -1.98 22.30
C GLN A 194 1.24 -1.81 21.52
N THR A 195 0.13 -1.86 22.24
CA THR A 195 -1.20 -1.89 21.64
C THR A 195 -2.08 -0.76 22.17
N ALA A 196 -3.04 -0.32 21.37
CA ALA A 196 -4.03 0.71 21.72
C ALA A 196 -5.46 0.17 21.56
N TYR A 197 -6.45 0.95 22.02
CA TYR A 197 -7.88 0.72 21.77
C TYR A 197 -8.39 -0.69 22.10
N GLY A 198 -8.04 -1.21 23.28
CA GLY A 198 -8.45 -2.57 23.67
C GLY A 198 -7.64 -3.67 22.96
N GLY A 199 -6.34 -3.40 22.72
CA GLY A 199 -5.36 -4.43 22.41
C GLY A 199 -5.23 -4.81 20.93
N GLY A 200 -6.21 -4.46 20.09
CA GLY A 200 -6.24 -4.86 18.68
C GLY A 200 -5.38 -4.01 17.74
N PHE A 201 -5.02 -2.79 18.15
CA PHE A 201 -4.28 -1.85 17.33
C PHE A 201 -2.81 -1.81 17.74
N VAL A 202 -1.87 -2.09 16.85
CA VAL A 202 -0.42 -2.02 17.14
C VAL A 202 0.02 -0.56 17.07
N ASN A 203 0.37 0.02 18.22
CA ASN A 203 0.83 1.40 18.33
C ASN A 203 2.35 1.52 18.21
N ALA A 204 3.10 0.52 18.65
CA ALA A 204 4.56 0.53 18.56
C ALA A 204 5.14 -0.85 18.29
N ILE A 205 6.27 -0.87 17.59
CA ILE A 205 7.09 -2.07 17.35
C ILE A 205 8.55 -1.70 17.61
N ASN A 206 9.23 -2.45 18.47
CA ASN A 206 10.65 -2.28 18.79
C ASN A 206 11.02 -0.83 19.13
N ASN A 207 10.27 -0.22 20.06
CA ASN A 207 10.39 1.18 20.53
C ASN A 207 9.96 2.27 19.55
N LEU A 208 9.61 1.96 18.30
CA LEU A 208 9.13 2.96 17.34
C LEU A 208 7.60 3.02 17.38
N GLU A 209 7.07 4.12 17.91
CA GLU A 209 5.64 4.36 18.05
C GLU A 209 5.05 5.19 16.92
N SER A 210 3.75 4.99 16.70
CA SER A 210 2.94 5.91 15.92
C SER A 210 3.10 7.32 16.49
N HIS A 211 3.37 8.29 15.62
CA HIS A 211 3.31 9.71 16.00
C HIS A 211 1.92 10.31 15.76
N TYR A 212 0.92 9.48 15.43
CA TYR A 212 -0.44 9.92 15.19
C TYR A 212 -1.37 9.66 16.37
N THR A 213 -1.36 8.43 16.84
CA THR A 213 -2.13 7.94 17.99
C THR A 213 -1.56 8.54 19.27
N PHE A 214 -2.44 9.09 20.12
CA PHE A 214 -2.09 9.73 21.40
C PHE A 214 -1.27 11.03 21.35
N PHE A 215 -0.91 11.53 20.16
CA PHE A 215 -0.33 12.85 19.98
C PHE A 215 -1.39 13.88 19.58
N THR A 216 -1.23 15.14 20.02
CA THR A 216 -2.15 16.25 19.72
C THR A 216 -1.39 17.47 19.20
N GLY A 217 -2.11 18.46 18.66
CA GLY A 217 -1.52 19.71 18.18
C GLY A 217 -0.41 19.51 17.14
N SER A 218 0.68 20.26 17.29
CA SER A 218 1.85 20.24 16.40
C SER A 218 2.69 18.97 16.50
N GLU A 219 2.55 18.19 17.57
CA GLU A 219 3.30 16.94 17.75
C GLU A 219 2.68 15.77 16.97
N ARG A 220 1.37 15.88 16.64
CA ARG A 220 0.66 14.85 15.89
C ARG A 220 1.11 14.83 14.43
N LYS A 221 1.78 13.76 14.04
CA LYS A 221 2.24 13.51 12.66
C LYS A 221 1.50 12.32 12.08
N LYS A 222 1.28 12.34 10.76
CA LYS A 222 0.67 11.22 10.04
C LYS A 222 1.72 10.15 9.75
N LEU A 223 2.28 9.57 10.81
CA LEU A 223 3.25 8.46 10.78
C LEU A 223 2.70 7.32 11.61
N ASP A 224 2.52 6.16 11.00
CA ASP A 224 1.88 5.01 11.65
C ASP A 224 2.36 3.67 11.05
N TRP A 225 1.97 2.58 11.70
CA TRP A 225 2.24 1.21 11.31
C TRP A 225 1.13 0.67 10.41
N PHE A 226 1.52 0.19 9.23
CA PHE A 226 0.64 -0.55 8.34
C PHE A 226 1.19 -1.95 8.13
N TYR A 227 0.30 -2.89 7.78
CA TYR A 227 0.73 -4.26 7.53
C TYR A 227 0.04 -4.91 6.34
N TRP A 228 0.83 -5.71 5.64
CA TRP A 228 0.42 -6.51 4.50
C TRP A 228 0.59 -7.98 4.84
N VAL A 229 -0.32 -8.77 4.29
CA VAL A 229 -0.21 -10.22 4.24
C VAL A 229 -0.02 -10.59 2.78
N ASN A 230 1.08 -11.25 2.46
CA ASN A 230 1.38 -11.69 1.10
C ASN A 230 1.27 -10.54 0.09
N GLY A 231 1.74 -9.34 0.47
CA GLY A 231 1.72 -8.14 -0.37
C GLY A 231 0.35 -7.47 -0.53
N ILE A 232 -0.70 -7.92 0.18
CA ILE A 232 -2.05 -7.36 0.17
C ILE A 232 -2.30 -6.63 1.49
N LEU A 233 -2.75 -5.38 1.43
CA LEU A 233 -3.05 -4.62 2.64
C LEU A 233 -4.18 -5.33 3.39
N ALA A 234 -3.94 -5.66 4.65
CA ALA A 234 -4.89 -6.48 5.39
C ALA A 234 -6.18 -5.70 5.68
N PRO A 235 -7.37 -6.22 5.32
CA PRO A 235 -8.66 -5.58 5.58
C PRO A 235 -9.18 -5.78 7.02
N ILE A 236 -8.43 -6.49 7.86
CA ILE A 236 -8.80 -6.84 9.25
C ILE A 236 -7.62 -6.51 10.19
N GLY A 237 -7.83 -6.54 11.50
CA GLY A 237 -6.74 -6.38 12.47
C GLY A 237 -5.83 -7.61 12.57
N ILE A 238 -4.57 -7.40 12.97
CA ILE A 238 -3.61 -8.52 13.13
C ILE A 238 -4.00 -9.48 14.26
N ALA A 239 -4.81 -9.00 15.22
CA ALA A 239 -5.40 -9.81 16.28
C ALA A 239 -6.50 -10.75 15.79
N GLU A 240 -7.06 -10.52 14.60
CA GLU A 240 -8.10 -11.36 13.99
C GLU A 240 -7.54 -12.26 12.88
N TYR A 241 -6.48 -11.81 12.21
CA TYR A 241 -5.86 -12.56 11.14
C TYR A 241 -5.19 -13.84 11.66
N ARG A 242 -5.48 -14.98 11.02
CA ARG A 242 -4.83 -16.27 11.29
C ARG A 242 -3.86 -16.62 10.15
N PRO A 243 -2.54 -16.53 10.38
CA PRO A 243 -1.56 -16.79 9.33
C PRO A 243 -1.58 -18.25 8.88
N HIS A 244 -1.30 -18.47 7.60
CA HIS A 244 -1.06 -19.80 7.04
C HIS A 244 0.44 -20.06 6.91
N PRO A 245 0.88 -21.33 6.94
CA PRO A 245 2.28 -21.67 6.70
C PRO A 245 2.78 -21.11 5.37
N GLY A 246 3.90 -20.39 5.42
CA GLY A 246 4.54 -19.77 4.27
C GLY A 246 4.10 -18.34 3.98
N ASP A 247 3.11 -17.80 4.71
CA ASP A 247 2.70 -16.40 4.55
C ASP A 247 3.83 -15.42 4.89
N VAL A 248 3.84 -14.29 4.20
CA VAL A 248 4.67 -13.13 4.49
C VAL A 248 3.81 -12.10 5.20
N ILE A 249 4.10 -11.85 6.48
CA ILE A 249 3.51 -10.76 7.27
C ILE A 249 4.53 -9.64 7.28
N TRP A 250 4.20 -8.53 6.65
CA TRP A 250 5.10 -7.39 6.51
C TRP A 250 4.49 -6.15 7.15
N TRP A 251 5.17 -5.61 8.16
CA TRP A 251 4.89 -4.32 8.77
C TRP A 251 5.82 -3.25 8.24
N ASP A 252 5.30 -2.07 7.94
CA ASP A 252 6.10 -0.89 7.60
C ASP A 252 5.59 0.34 8.34
N TYR A 253 6.53 1.10 8.91
CA TYR A 253 6.27 2.41 9.50
C TYR A 253 6.60 3.52 8.49
N HIS A 254 5.61 4.31 8.10
CA HIS A 254 5.81 5.38 7.12
C HIS A 254 4.79 6.50 7.24
N ASP A 255 5.02 7.55 6.46
CA ASP A 255 4.16 8.72 6.36
C ASP A 255 2.91 8.42 5.52
N TRP A 256 1.74 8.76 6.02
CA TRP A 256 0.48 8.60 5.30
C TRP A 256 -0.20 9.94 5.01
N SER A 257 0.56 11.04 5.05
CA SER A 257 0.03 12.40 4.86
C SER A 257 -0.52 12.65 3.46
N THR A 258 0.13 12.08 2.45
CA THR A 258 -0.28 12.15 1.04
C THR A 258 -1.10 10.93 0.65
N THR A 259 -0.60 9.72 0.92
CA THR A 259 -1.26 8.46 0.61
C THR A 259 -1.85 7.85 1.88
N MET A 260 -3.18 7.86 2.01
CA MET A 260 -3.84 7.35 3.23
C MET A 260 -3.68 5.83 3.43
N PHE A 261 -3.60 5.08 2.34
CA PHE A 261 -3.40 3.63 2.37
C PHE A 261 -2.82 3.15 1.04
N ILE A 262 -2.03 2.08 1.09
CA ILE A 262 -1.36 1.49 -0.07
C ILE A 262 -1.89 0.06 -0.21
N PRO A 263 -2.83 -0.21 -1.13
CA PRO A 263 -3.59 -1.46 -1.15
C PRO A 263 -2.76 -2.73 -1.41
N GLY A 264 -1.60 -2.59 -2.01
CA GLY A 264 -0.69 -3.71 -2.22
C GLY A 264 0.75 -3.25 -2.44
N VAL A 265 1.67 -4.18 -2.24
CA VAL A 265 3.11 -3.99 -2.36
C VAL A 265 3.75 -5.19 -3.05
N ILE A 266 4.87 -4.95 -3.76
CA ILE A 266 5.51 -6.00 -4.56
C ILE A 266 6.50 -6.86 -3.77
N GLY A 267 6.95 -6.38 -2.61
CA GLY A 267 8.02 -7.00 -1.83
C GLY A 267 7.73 -8.35 -1.19
N SER A 268 6.52 -8.88 -1.40
CA SER A 268 6.11 -10.24 -0.98
C SER A 268 6.01 -11.22 -2.16
N TYR A 269 6.50 -10.89 -3.36
CA TYR A 269 6.50 -11.80 -4.50
C TYR A 269 7.13 -13.17 -4.13
N PRO A 270 6.54 -14.31 -4.53
CA PRO A 270 5.33 -14.51 -5.32
C PRO A 270 4.07 -14.77 -4.47
N GLN A 271 4.11 -14.50 -3.17
CA GLN A 271 3.08 -14.91 -2.22
C GLN A 271 1.65 -14.44 -2.51
N PRO A 272 1.39 -13.21 -3.04
CA PRO A 272 0.03 -12.83 -3.37
C PRO A 272 -0.62 -13.86 -4.31
N PHE A 273 0.14 -14.39 -5.27
CA PHE A 273 -0.34 -15.36 -6.26
C PHE A 273 -0.31 -16.81 -5.77
N LYS A 274 0.48 -17.12 -4.73
CA LYS A 274 0.62 -18.47 -4.20
C LYS A 274 -0.43 -18.76 -3.13
N ASN A 275 -0.38 -18.00 -2.03
CA ASN A 275 -1.23 -18.21 -0.86
C ASN A 275 -2.43 -17.25 -0.82
N GLY A 276 -2.32 -16.08 -1.46
CA GLY A 276 -3.36 -15.06 -1.42
C GLY A 276 -3.56 -14.48 -0.01
N PHE A 277 -4.73 -13.93 0.28
CA PHE A 277 -5.06 -13.43 1.62
C PHE A 277 -5.84 -14.48 2.42
N GLY A 278 -5.33 -14.85 3.61
CA GLY A 278 -5.99 -15.82 4.50
C GLY A 278 -6.13 -17.22 3.89
N GLY A 279 -5.15 -17.66 3.10
CA GLY A 279 -5.16 -18.96 2.42
C GLY A 279 -6.16 -19.07 1.26
N LYS A 280 -6.87 -17.99 0.94
CA LYS A 280 -7.82 -17.95 -0.18
C LYS A 280 -7.13 -17.41 -1.42
N ASN A 281 -7.17 -18.20 -2.49
CA ASN A 281 -6.63 -17.85 -3.79
C ASN A 281 -7.69 -18.03 -4.89
N PRO A 282 -8.22 -16.95 -5.48
CA PRO A 282 -9.23 -16.98 -6.53
C PRO A 282 -8.67 -17.44 -7.90
N GLY A 283 -7.37 -17.71 -7.98
CA GLY A 283 -6.64 -17.92 -9.22
C GLY A 283 -6.00 -16.64 -9.72
N THR A 284 -5.02 -16.80 -10.62
CA THR A 284 -4.28 -15.72 -11.26
C THR A 284 -4.57 -15.73 -12.76
N ALA A 285 -4.83 -14.57 -13.36
CA ALA A 285 -4.80 -14.39 -14.81
C ALA A 285 -3.64 -13.47 -15.18
N ILE A 286 -2.73 -13.98 -16.00
CA ILE A 286 -1.68 -13.18 -16.63
C ILE A 286 -2.26 -12.65 -17.93
N MET A 287 -2.47 -11.34 -17.96
CA MET A 287 -3.03 -10.58 -19.07
C MET A 287 -1.88 -9.96 -19.86
N TYR A 288 -1.84 -10.15 -21.17
CA TYR A 288 -0.76 -9.61 -22.01
C TYR A 288 -1.28 -8.68 -23.09
N ALA A 289 -0.55 -7.60 -23.36
CA ALA A 289 -0.73 -6.78 -24.56
C ALA A 289 -0.18 -7.51 -25.80
N ASP A 290 -0.58 -7.05 -26.98
CA ASP A 290 -0.13 -7.60 -28.26
C ASP A 290 1.40 -7.68 -28.34
N GLY A 291 1.89 -8.88 -28.68
CA GLY A 291 3.32 -9.17 -28.77
C GLY A 291 4.02 -9.60 -27.47
N TYR A 292 3.29 -9.74 -26.35
CA TYR A 292 3.83 -10.19 -25.06
C TYR A 292 3.33 -11.57 -24.60
N GLU A 293 2.71 -12.36 -25.48
CA GLU A 293 2.20 -13.69 -25.12
C GLU A 293 3.31 -14.63 -24.61
N GLN A 294 4.46 -14.66 -25.29
CA GLN A 294 5.60 -15.50 -24.88
C GLN A 294 6.13 -15.09 -23.50
N SER A 295 6.20 -13.78 -23.23
CA SER A 295 6.55 -13.23 -21.92
C SER A 295 5.57 -13.69 -20.83
N ALA A 296 4.27 -13.71 -21.12
CA ALA A 296 3.26 -14.22 -20.19
C ALA A 296 3.39 -15.73 -19.93
N GLN A 297 3.70 -16.53 -20.96
CA GLN A 297 3.95 -17.97 -20.80
C GLN A 297 5.21 -18.25 -19.96
N GLN A 298 6.28 -17.48 -20.17
CA GLN A 298 7.49 -17.56 -19.34
C GLN A 298 7.19 -17.26 -17.87
N LEU A 299 6.43 -16.19 -17.60
CA LEU A 299 6.01 -15.86 -16.23
C LEU A 299 5.14 -16.95 -15.61
N LYS A 300 4.18 -17.50 -16.37
CA LYS A 300 3.34 -18.63 -15.93
C LYS A 300 4.21 -19.80 -15.46
N LYS A 301 5.18 -20.22 -16.27
CA LYS A 301 6.09 -21.33 -15.92
C LYS A 301 6.92 -21.04 -14.67
N SER A 302 7.43 -19.81 -14.53
CA SER A 302 8.17 -19.38 -13.33
C SER A 302 7.29 -19.42 -12.07
N LEU A 303 6.06 -18.91 -12.15
CA LEU A 303 5.10 -18.92 -11.04
C LEU A 303 4.68 -20.34 -10.65
N GLN A 304 4.45 -21.23 -11.63
CA GLN A 304 4.14 -22.64 -11.38
C GLN A 304 5.28 -23.34 -10.63
N THR A 305 6.53 -23.07 -11.03
CA THR A 305 7.73 -23.60 -10.35
C THR A 305 7.82 -23.10 -8.90
N LYS A 306 7.31 -21.89 -8.62
CA LYS A 306 7.22 -21.31 -7.27
C LYS A 306 6.01 -21.79 -6.45
N GLY A 307 5.18 -22.66 -7.04
CA GLY A 307 4.04 -23.31 -6.38
C GLY A 307 2.68 -22.65 -6.60
N VAL A 308 2.58 -21.72 -7.55
CA VAL A 308 1.29 -21.11 -7.94
C VAL A 308 0.52 -22.09 -8.84
N LYS A 309 -0.71 -22.47 -8.45
CA LYS A 309 -1.42 -23.60 -9.08
C LYS A 309 -2.38 -23.18 -10.20
N LYS A 310 -3.20 -22.15 -9.98
CA LYS A 310 -4.29 -21.74 -10.88
C LYS A 310 -3.87 -20.50 -11.67
N ILE A 311 -3.31 -20.71 -12.87
CA ILE A 311 -2.81 -19.62 -13.73
C ILE A 311 -3.37 -19.73 -15.14
N ASP A 312 -4.15 -18.73 -15.51
CA ASP A 312 -4.61 -18.49 -16.88
C ASP A 312 -3.68 -17.49 -17.56
N VAL A 313 -3.48 -17.63 -18.87
CA VAL A 313 -2.76 -16.67 -19.72
C VAL A 313 -3.73 -16.26 -20.81
N VAL A 314 -4.04 -14.96 -20.88
CA VAL A 314 -5.11 -14.43 -21.74
C VAL A 314 -4.69 -13.07 -22.31
N PRO A 315 -5.22 -12.66 -23.48
CA PRO A 315 -5.10 -11.28 -23.94
C PRO A 315 -5.62 -10.28 -22.90
N TYR A 316 -5.02 -9.09 -22.87
CA TYR A 316 -5.41 -8.03 -21.94
C TYR A 316 -6.74 -7.38 -22.35
N GLU A 317 -7.68 -7.39 -21.41
CA GLU A 317 -8.99 -6.77 -21.54
C GLU A 317 -9.12 -5.61 -20.53
N PRO A 318 -9.10 -4.33 -20.97
CA PRO A 318 -9.13 -3.16 -20.09
C PRO A 318 -10.28 -3.14 -19.07
N GLY A 319 -11.45 -3.66 -19.45
CA GLY A 319 -12.62 -3.73 -18.57
C GLY A 319 -12.44 -4.65 -17.35
N ALA A 320 -11.50 -5.61 -17.40
CA ALA A 320 -11.31 -6.58 -16.33
C ALA A 320 -10.86 -5.94 -15.00
N LEU A 321 -10.20 -4.78 -15.05
CA LEU A 321 -9.67 -4.08 -13.87
C LEU A 321 -10.72 -3.34 -13.04
N GLN A 322 -11.91 -3.10 -13.58
CA GLN A 322 -12.94 -2.33 -12.86
C GLN A 322 -13.52 -3.11 -11.68
N ASN A 323 -13.62 -4.43 -11.82
CA ASN A 323 -14.14 -5.33 -10.79
C ASN A 323 -13.32 -6.63 -10.80
N PRO A 324 -12.07 -6.61 -10.29
CA PRO A 324 -11.20 -7.76 -10.31
C PRO A 324 -11.79 -8.92 -9.49
N ARG A 325 -11.88 -10.10 -10.10
CA ARG A 325 -12.40 -11.34 -9.46
C ARG A 325 -11.33 -12.40 -9.25
N LYS A 326 -10.16 -12.19 -9.85
CA LYS A 326 -8.94 -12.99 -9.72
C LYS A 326 -7.79 -12.04 -9.39
N TYR A 327 -6.64 -12.61 -9.09
CA TYR A 327 -5.40 -11.85 -9.11
C TYR A 327 -4.99 -11.64 -10.56
N TYR A 328 -4.57 -10.42 -10.90
CA TYR A 328 -4.14 -10.13 -12.25
C TYR A 328 -2.67 -9.74 -12.30
N ILE A 329 -2.00 -10.13 -13.38
CA ILE A 329 -0.67 -9.64 -13.73
C ILE A 329 -0.75 -9.16 -15.17
N LEU A 330 -0.52 -7.88 -15.39
CA LEU A 330 -0.54 -7.27 -16.72
C LEU A 330 0.89 -7.19 -17.24
N ILE A 331 1.11 -7.59 -18.49
CA ILE A 331 2.40 -7.49 -19.16
C ILE A 331 2.22 -6.73 -20.47
N GLY A 332 2.97 -5.64 -20.64
CA GLY A 332 2.95 -4.86 -21.88
C GLY A 332 3.58 -3.49 -21.70
N ALA A 333 3.90 -2.82 -22.81
CA ALA A 333 4.37 -1.44 -22.76
C ALA A 333 3.24 -0.53 -22.24
N TRP A 334 3.60 0.51 -21.49
CA TRP A 334 2.62 1.40 -20.86
C TRP A 334 1.62 1.97 -21.86
N GLU A 335 2.11 2.44 -23.02
CA GLU A 335 1.29 3.02 -24.08
C GLU A 335 0.18 2.08 -24.55
N GLN A 336 0.47 0.78 -24.64
CA GLN A 336 -0.50 -0.24 -25.03
C GLN A 336 -1.49 -0.53 -23.89
N LEU A 337 -0.99 -0.71 -22.66
CA LEU A 337 -1.82 -1.07 -21.50
C LEU A 337 -2.81 0.04 -21.12
N GLN A 338 -2.41 1.31 -21.21
CA GLN A 338 -3.29 2.42 -20.85
C GLN A 338 -4.46 2.60 -21.83
N LYS A 339 -4.33 2.11 -23.07
CA LYS A 339 -5.30 2.34 -24.12
C LYS A 339 -6.66 1.78 -23.72
N ASN A 340 -7.68 2.64 -23.77
CA ASN A 340 -9.07 2.31 -23.37
C ASN A 340 -9.22 1.83 -21.92
N SER A 341 -8.26 2.13 -21.03
CA SER A 341 -8.30 1.73 -19.62
C SER A 341 -8.40 2.93 -18.68
N SER A 342 -9.63 3.31 -18.33
CA SER A 342 -9.85 4.41 -17.37
C SER A 342 -9.29 4.11 -15.97
N THR A 343 -9.16 2.83 -15.61
CA THR A 343 -8.51 2.41 -14.37
C THR A 343 -7.02 2.73 -14.39
N LEU A 344 -6.29 2.37 -15.45
CA LEU A 344 -4.86 2.66 -15.55
C LEU A 344 -4.59 4.15 -15.76
N GLU A 345 -5.42 4.85 -16.50
CA GLU A 345 -5.34 6.31 -16.63
C GLU A 345 -5.45 7.01 -15.26
N LYS A 346 -6.45 6.63 -14.45
CA LYS A 346 -6.58 7.12 -13.06
C LYS A 346 -5.39 6.70 -12.21
N MET A 347 -4.88 5.48 -12.41
CA MET A 347 -3.73 4.99 -11.68
C MET A 347 -2.48 5.84 -11.91
N ASN A 348 -2.29 6.33 -13.14
CA ASN A 348 -1.17 7.18 -13.52
C ASN A 348 -1.36 8.65 -13.10
N THR A 349 -2.59 9.18 -13.19
CA THR A 349 -2.89 10.59 -12.91
C THR A 349 -3.15 10.88 -11.42
N LYS A 350 -3.68 9.91 -10.67
CA LYS A 350 -3.95 10.01 -9.22
C LYS A 350 -2.97 9.20 -8.38
N ASN A 351 -1.85 8.79 -8.96
CA ASN A 351 -0.85 7.87 -8.42
C ASN A 351 -0.52 8.09 -6.93
N LYS A 352 -0.24 9.33 -6.52
CA LYS A 352 0.12 9.71 -5.14
C LYS A 352 -0.98 9.43 -4.11
N LEU A 353 -2.24 9.36 -4.52
CA LEU A 353 -3.37 9.13 -3.61
C LEU A 353 -3.65 7.64 -3.38
N ILE A 354 -3.06 6.76 -4.20
CA ILE A 354 -3.41 5.33 -4.26
C ILE A 354 -2.19 4.41 -4.11
N GLY A 355 -1.06 4.94 -3.63
CA GLY A 355 0.14 4.16 -3.36
C GLY A 355 0.92 3.73 -4.60
N VAL A 356 0.86 4.54 -5.67
CA VAL A 356 1.62 4.30 -6.90
C VAL A 356 2.66 5.40 -7.03
N TYR A 357 3.93 5.02 -7.06
CA TYR A 357 5.06 5.94 -6.99
C TYR A 357 5.87 5.96 -8.29
N VAL A 358 5.19 5.66 -9.39
CA VAL A 358 5.66 5.83 -10.75
C VAL A 358 4.64 6.64 -11.56
N LYS A 359 5.12 7.34 -12.58
CA LYS A 359 4.26 8.03 -13.54
C LYS A 359 4.85 7.89 -14.94
N PHE A 360 4.01 7.54 -15.91
CA PHE A 360 4.38 7.59 -17.32
C PHE A 360 3.83 8.87 -17.94
N ALA A 361 4.70 9.68 -18.52
CA ALA A 361 4.34 10.90 -19.26
C ALA A 361 5.47 11.26 -20.22
N ASP A 362 5.15 11.92 -21.34
CA ASP A 362 6.13 12.43 -22.30
C ASP A 362 7.15 11.38 -22.79
N GLY A 363 6.69 10.14 -22.94
CA GLY A 363 7.52 8.99 -23.34
C GLY A 363 8.50 8.50 -22.28
N LYS A 364 8.41 8.99 -21.04
CA LYS A 364 9.32 8.67 -19.93
C LYS A 364 8.60 7.98 -18.78
N LEU A 365 9.38 7.26 -17.99
CA LEU A 365 9.01 6.76 -16.67
C LEU A 365 9.61 7.69 -15.61
N HIS A 366 8.76 8.38 -14.87
CA HIS A 366 9.12 9.20 -13.72
C HIS A 366 9.01 8.38 -12.44
N ALA A 367 10.10 8.34 -11.67
CA ALA A 367 10.12 7.77 -10.33
C ALA A 367 9.82 8.86 -9.30
N LEU A 368 8.93 8.56 -8.36
CA LEU A 368 8.37 9.56 -7.45
C LEU A 368 8.83 9.34 -6.02
N ASP A 369 8.85 10.42 -5.24
CA ASP A 369 8.86 10.32 -3.78
C ASP A 369 7.47 10.00 -3.22
N PHE A 370 7.39 9.83 -1.91
CA PHE A 370 6.14 9.50 -1.23
C PHE A 370 5.09 10.63 -1.24
N ASN A 371 5.48 11.86 -1.59
CA ASN A 371 4.56 12.98 -1.81
C ASN A 371 4.05 13.07 -3.26
N GLY A 372 4.54 12.19 -4.14
CA GLY A 372 4.22 12.17 -5.56
C GLY A 372 5.03 13.17 -6.39
N LYS A 373 6.12 13.73 -5.84
CA LYS A 373 7.04 14.59 -6.56
C LYS A 373 7.99 13.73 -7.41
N VAL A 374 8.22 14.15 -8.65
CA VAL A 374 9.22 13.51 -9.52
C VAL A 374 10.62 13.75 -8.95
N ILE A 375 11.35 12.67 -8.70
CA ILE A 375 12.75 12.70 -8.27
C ILE A 375 13.69 12.49 -9.45
N THR A 376 13.37 11.52 -10.30
CA THR A 376 14.17 11.17 -11.48
C THR A 376 13.27 10.66 -12.61
N SER A 377 13.79 10.64 -13.84
CA SER A 377 13.03 10.29 -15.04
C SER A 377 13.90 9.49 -16.01
N TYR A 378 13.30 8.46 -16.61
CA TYR A 378 14.00 7.53 -17.50
C TYR A 378 13.31 7.45 -18.86
N GLN A 379 14.10 7.51 -19.94
CA GLN A 379 13.58 7.30 -21.30
C GLN A 379 13.32 5.82 -21.56
N GLN A 380 14.22 4.95 -21.11
CA GLN A 380 14.14 3.50 -21.31
C GLN A 380 14.17 2.80 -19.95
N ALA A 381 13.01 2.44 -19.42
CA ALA A 381 12.91 1.78 -18.12
C ALA A 381 11.67 0.90 -18.03
N GLY A 382 11.79 -0.14 -17.20
CA GLY A 382 10.70 -0.98 -16.74
C GLY A 382 10.16 -0.54 -15.38
N ALA A 383 8.98 -1.02 -15.04
CA ALA A 383 8.40 -0.85 -13.72
C ALA A 383 7.64 -2.12 -13.31
N ILE A 384 7.73 -2.47 -12.03
CA ILE A 384 6.87 -3.46 -11.39
C ILE A 384 6.15 -2.76 -10.25
N TYR A 385 4.83 -2.73 -10.28
CA TYR A 385 4.03 -2.13 -9.22
C TYR A 385 2.62 -2.74 -9.21
N THR A 386 1.88 -2.50 -8.14
CA THR A 386 0.55 -3.09 -7.95
C THR A 386 -0.44 -2.06 -7.44
N ASN A 387 -1.72 -2.35 -7.65
CA ASN A 387 -2.80 -1.77 -6.85
C ASN A 387 -3.81 -2.87 -6.50
N ALA A 388 -4.88 -2.50 -5.79
CA ALA A 388 -6.07 -3.32 -5.66
C ALA A 388 -7.30 -2.46 -6.03
N GLY A 389 -8.47 -3.08 -6.18
CA GLY A 389 -9.72 -2.40 -6.55
C GLY A 389 -10.30 -1.45 -5.49
N GLY A 390 -9.47 -0.75 -4.72
CA GLY A 390 -9.87 0.16 -3.65
C GLY A 390 -9.61 -0.37 -2.23
N MET A 391 -10.02 0.41 -1.23
CA MET A 391 -9.85 0.10 0.19
C MET A 391 -10.54 -1.23 0.55
N GLY A 392 -9.83 -2.10 1.26
CA GLY A 392 -10.32 -3.41 1.70
C GLY A 392 -10.40 -4.47 0.60
N SER A 393 -10.06 -4.13 -0.65
CA SER A 393 -9.98 -5.12 -1.72
C SER A 393 -8.78 -6.04 -1.53
N ILE A 394 -9.03 -7.35 -1.54
CA ILE A 394 -8.00 -8.39 -1.47
C ILE A 394 -7.62 -8.95 -2.84
N TYR A 395 -8.03 -8.30 -3.93
CA TYR A 395 -7.76 -8.72 -5.30
C TYR A 395 -6.75 -7.78 -5.97
N PRO A 396 -5.44 -7.97 -5.72
CA PRO A 396 -4.42 -7.14 -6.34
C PRO A 396 -4.34 -7.40 -7.85
N PHE A 397 -3.93 -6.36 -8.57
CA PHE A 397 -3.47 -6.47 -9.94
C PHE A 397 -2.11 -5.79 -10.08
N TRP A 398 -1.16 -6.54 -10.63
CA TRP A 398 0.21 -6.12 -10.85
C TRP A 398 0.42 -5.67 -12.27
N LEU A 399 1.32 -4.71 -12.46
CA LEU A 399 1.82 -4.30 -13.76
C LEU A 399 3.30 -4.67 -13.86
N ILE A 400 3.64 -5.37 -14.92
CA ILE A 400 5.00 -5.57 -15.43
C ILE A 400 5.05 -4.78 -16.73
N THR A 401 5.48 -3.53 -16.64
CA THR A 401 5.34 -2.55 -17.71
C THR A 401 6.65 -1.81 -17.94
N GLY A 402 6.69 -0.93 -18.94
CA GLY A 402 7.84 -0.12 -19.27
C GLY A 402 7.53 0.93 -20.33
N THR A 403 8.49 1.81 -20.57
CA THR A 403 8.38 2.83 -21.63
C THR A 403 8.43 2.19 -23.02
N ASP A 404 9.12 1.05 -23.15
CA ASP A 404 9.25 0.29 -24.37
C ASP A 404 9.35 -1.23 -24.09
N ARG A 405 9.54 -2.04 -25.14
CA ARG A 405 9.70 -3.50 -25.04
C ARG A 405 10.88 -3.91 -24.17
N GLN A 406 12.00 -3.19 -24.22
CA GLN A 406 13.19 -3.53 -23.46
C GLN A 406 12.98 -3.26 -21.96
N GLY A 407 12.29 -2.17 -21.62
CA GLY A 407 11.84 -1.87 -20.26
C GLY A 407 10.94 -2.95 -19.69
N VAL A 408 9.93 -3.39 -20.46
CA VAL A 408 9.06 -4.51 -20.04
C VAL A 408 9.86 -5.78 -19.83
N GLN A 409 10.81 -6.09 -20.74
CA GLN A 409 11.66 -7.27 -20.60
C GLN A 409 12.53 -7.22 -19.34
N ARG A 410 13.15 -6.07 -19.03
CA ARG A 410 13.92 -5.89 -17.78
C ARG A 410 13.06 -6.12 -16.53
N ALA A 411 11.83 -5.60 -16.52
CA ALA A 411 10.88 -5.81 -15.43
C ALA A 411 10.50 -7.31 -15.30
N LEU A 412 10.25 -7.99 -16.42
CA LEU A 412 9.96 -9.42 -16.43
C LEU A 412 11.15 -10.25 -15.93
N ASP A 413 12.35 -9.99 -16.45
CA ASP A 413 13.58 -10.70 -16.10
C ASP A 413 13.90 -10.58 -14.61
N THR A 414 13.54 -9.45 -13.99
CA THR A 414 13.63 -9.28 -12.54
C THR A 414 12.81 -10.35 -11.81
N LEU A 415 11.56 -10.60 -12.21
CA LEU A 415 10.72 -11.62 -11.57
C LEU A 415 11.13 -13.05 -11.93
N LEU A 416 11.66 -13.27 -13.15
CA LEU A 416 12.08 -14.59 -13.61
C LEU A 416 13.38 -15.03 -12.95
N HIS A 417 14.38 -14.16 -12.89
CA HIS A 417 15.76 -14.51 -12.59
C HIS A 417 16.27 -13.94 -11.26
N ARG A 418 15.71 -12.82 -10.79
CA ARG A 418 16.17 -12.11 -9.59
C ARG A 418 15.02 -11.66 -8.67
N PRO A 419 14.04 -12.53 -8.35
CA PRO A 419 12.86 -12.11 -7.60
C PRO A 419 13.20 -11.51 -6.23
N ASP A 420 14.31 -11.96 -5.61
CA ASP A 420 14.72 -11.47 -4.30
C ASP A 420 15.15 -9.99 -4.30
N SER A 421 15.54 -9.44 -5.46
CA SER A 421 15.95 -8.02 -5.57
C SER A 421 14.82 -7.02 -5.42
N ILE A 422 13.56 -7.46 -5.41
CA ILE A 422 12.41 -6.61 -5.08
C ILE A 422 11.85 -6.90 -3.69
N THR A 423 12.51 -7.74 -2.87
CA THR A 423 12.07 -8.02 -1.50
C THR A 423 11.93 -6.71 -0.72
N GLN A 424 10.83 -6.57 0.02
CA GLN A 424 10.51 -5.34 0.78
C GLN A 424 10.40 -4.07 -0.09
N HIS A 425 10.20 -4.17 -1.42
CA HIS A 425 9.87 -3.01 -2.24
C HIS A 425 8.37 -2.73 -2.26
N PHE A 426 8.00 -1.45 -2.28
CA PHE A 426 6.60 -1.03 -2.47
C PHE A 426 6.23 -1.09 -3.95
N GLY A 427 7.07 -0.49 -4.79
CA GLY A 427 7.16 -0.70 -6.23
C GLY A 427 8.62 -0.69 -6.67
N ALA A 428 8.88 -1.02 -7.93
CA ALA A 428 10.23 -1.02 -8.49
C ALA A 428 10.27 -0.27 -9.81
N VAL A 429 11.32 0.54 -9.99
CA VAL A 429 11.78 1.04 -11.29
C VAL A 429 13.01 0.24 -11.69
N ILE A 430 13.05 -0.22 -12.95
CA ILE A 430 14.09 -1.12 -13.45
C ILE A 430 14.75 -0.47 -14.66
N THR A 431 16.04 -0.17 -14.53
CA THR A 431 16.85 0.51 -15.54
C THR A 431 18.03 -0.38 -15.91
N GLU A 432 18.93 0.11 -16.77
CA GLU A 432 20.20 -0.57 -17.02
C GLU A 432 21.16 -0.49 -15.82
N SER A 433 21.05 0.55 -14.99
CA SER A 433 21.89 0.73 -13.80
C SER A 433 21.45 -0.15 -12.63
N GLY A 434 20.18 -0.55 -12.57
CA GLY A 434 19.72 -1.47 -11.54
C GLY A 434 18.22 -1.45 -11.29
N ILE A 435 17.85 -1.82 -10.06
CA ILE A 435 16.49 -1.90 -9.56
C ILE A 435 16.38 -0.94 -8.38
N GLU A 436 15.42 -0.05 -8.44
CA GLU A 436 15.20 1.02 -7.47
C GLU A 436 13.86 0.83 -6.77
N ASN A 437 13.85 0.81 -5.44
CA ASN A 437 12.61 0.84 -4.66
C ASN A 437 11.96 2.21 -4.77
N VAL A 438 10.67 2.23 -5.09
CA VAL A 438 9.82 3.43 -5.04
C VAL A 438 8.69 3.24 -4.04
N PRO A 439 8.32 4.28 -3.27
CA PRO A 439 8.72 5.68 -3.41
C PRO A 439 10.15 5.96 -2.98
N TYR A 440 10.74 7.00 -3.55
CA TYR A 440 11.94 7.61 -2.97
C TYR A 440 11.63 8.23 -1.61
N VAL A 441 12.58 8.10 -0.69
CA VAL A 441 12.55 8.72 0.64
C VAL A 441 13.71 9.72 0.71
N ASN A 442 13.43 10.92 1.21
CA ASN A 442 14.43 12.00 1.31
C ASN A 442 15.33 11.81 2.54
#